data_AF-A0A9P5UUI8-F1
#
_entry.id   AF-A0A9P5UUI8-F1
#
_cell.length_a   1.000
_cell.length_b   1.000
_cell.length_c   1.000
_cell.angle_alpha   90.00
_cell.angle_beta   90.00
_cell.angle_gamma   90.00
#
_symmetry.space_group_name_H-M   'P 1'
#
loop_
_entity.id
_entity.type
_entity.pdbx_description
1 polymer ?
#
loop_
_entity_poly.entity_id
_entity_poly.type
_entity_poly.pdbx_seq_one_letter_code
_entity_poly.pdbx_strand_id
1 'polypeptide(L)' 'MASRLSQIASHLVPESMNHHRPSGAKIGVKSDDDVVICCAVRTPITRGFKGGFKDTVPEDLLAEVLIAVKERTKIDPSL' A
#
# COMPACT_ATOMS: atom_id res chain seq x y z
N MET A 1 -37.68 10.14 -13.92
CA MET A 1 -37.85 10.29 -12.45
C MET A 1 -37.37 9.07 -11.67
N ALA A 2 -37.63 7.84 -12.12
CA ALA A 2 -37.18 6.61 -11.44
C ALA A 2 -35.66 6.54 -11.20
N SER A 3 -34.83 6.96 -12.16
CA SER A 3 -33.36 6.93 -12.05
C SER A 3 -32.77 7.87 -10.99
N ARG A 4 -33.45 8.98 -10.69
CA ARG A 4 -33.01 9.91 -9.63
C ARG A 4 -33.38 9.41 -8.24
N LEU A 5 -34.52 8.73 -8.12
CA LEU A 5 -34.95 8.09 -6.87
C LEU A 5 -33.99 6.97 -6.46
N SER A 6 -33.56 6.12 -7.39
CA SER A 6 -32.57 5.06 -7.11
C SER A 6 -31.23 5.62 -6.66
N GLN A 7 -30.80 6.74 -7.24
CA GLN A 7 -29.54 7.39 -6.86
C GLN A 7 -29.61 7.96 -5.43
N ILE A 8 -30.69 8.65 -5.07
CA ILE A 8 -30.87 9.19 -3.70
C ILE A 8 -30.98 8.05 -2.66
N ALA A 9 -31.68 6.95 -2.99
CA ALA A 9 -31.78 5.79 -2.12
C ALA A 9 -30.39 5.20 -1.77
N SER A 10 -29.45 5.20 -2.73
CA SER A 10 -28.09 4.71 -2.50
C SER A 10 -27.26 5.57 -1.54
N HIS A 11 -27.68 6.81 -1.26
CA HIS A 11 -27.06 7.71 -0.28
C HIS A 11 -27.71 7.63 1.11
N LEU A 12 -28.94 7.13 1.21
CA LEU A 12 -29.68 7.01 2.47
C LEU A 12 -29.38 5.70 3.20
N VAL A 13 -28.94 4.68 2.46
CA VAL A 13 -28.51 3.41 3.03
C VAL A 13 -27.15 3.63 3.72
N PRO A 14 -27.02 3.28 5.02
CA PRO A 14 -25.75 3.40 5.73
C PRO A 14 -24.66 2.62 4.99
N GLU A 15 -23.46 3.23 4.90
CA GLU A 15 -22.32 2.72 4.12
C GLU A 15 -21.94 1.27 4.44
N SER A 16 -22.34 0.76 5.61
CA SER A 16 -22.14 -0.62 6.05
C SER A 16 -22.89 -1.70 5.24
N MET A 17 -23.85 -1.33 4.38
CA MET A 17 -24.61 -2.31 3.57
C MET A 17 -24.25 -2.32 2.09
N ASN A 18 -23.39 -1.41 1.62
CA ASN A 18 -22.94 -1.37 0.22
C ASN A 18 -21.71 -2.27 0.04
N HIS A 19 -21.91 -3.54 -0.31
CA HIS A 19 -20.85 -4.51 -0.66
C HIS A 19 -20.02 -4.12 -1.91
N HIS A 20 -20.30 -2.98 -2.54
CA HIS A 20 -19.65 -2.49 -3.76
C HIS A 20 -18.75 -1.26 -3.54
N ARG A 21 -18.54 -0.85 -2.29
CA ARG A 21 -17.49 0.11 -1.91
C ARG A 21 -16.73 -0.49 -0.74
N PRO A 22 -15.39 -0.43 -0.70
CA PRO A 22 -14.69 -0.80 0.52
C PRO A 22 -15.20 0.13 1.61
N SER A 23 -16.02 -0.40 2.52
CA SER A 23 -16.27 0.19 3.82
C SER A 23 -14.91 0.61 4.33
N GLY A 24 -14.64 1.91 4.45
CA GLY A 24 -13.36 2.39 4.97
C GLY A 24 -13.07 1.63 6.25
N ALA A 25 -11.95 0.89 6.27
CA ALA A 25 -11.62 -0.03 7.35
C ALA A 25 -11.84 0.71 8.68
N LYS A 26 -12.65 0.11 9.56
CA LYS A 26 -12.97 0.76 10.85
C LYS A 26 -11.66 0.92 11.61
N ILE A 27 -11.21 2.16 11.77
CA ILE A 27 -9.93 2.49 12.40
C ILE A 27 -9.89 1.85 13.79
N GLY A 28 -8.92 0.96 14.02
CA GLY A 28 -8.73 0.25 15.30
C GLY A 28 -9.39 -1.13 15.40
N VAL A 29 -10.16 -1.57 14.39
CA VAL A 29 -10.69 -2.94 14.31
C VAL A 29 -9.91 -3.71 13.24
N LYS A 30 -9.36 -4.88 13.60
CA LYS A 30 -8.66 -5.75 12.65
C LYS A 30 -9.66 -6.62 11.89
N SER A 31 -9.48 -6.74 10.58
CA SER A 31 -10.24 -7.62 9.69
C SER A 31 -9.30 -8.58 8.97
N ASP A 32 -9.81 -9.75 8.58
CA ASP A 32 -9.07 -10.69 7.73
C ASP A 32 -8.86 -10.13 6.29
N ASP A 33 -9.70 -9.17 5.88
CA ASP A 33 -9.61 -8.48 4.59
C ASP A 33 -8.63 -7.28 4.59
N ASP A 34 -7.95 -7.01 5.71
CA ASP A 34 -7.05 -5.86 5.81
C ASP A 34 -5.79 -6.03 4.95
N VAL A 35 -5.45 -5.03 4.15
CA VAL A 35 -4.17 -4.97 3.44
C VAL A 35 -3.07 -4.57 4.42
N VAL A 36 -2.20 -5.53 4.75
CA VAL A 36 -1.13 -5.36 5.73
C VAL A 36 0.23 -5.09 5.09
N ILE A 37 1.09 -4.37 5.80
CA ILE A 37 2.49 -4.15 5.42
C ILE A 37 3.34 -5.25 6.07
N CYS A 38 3.81 -6.21 5.28
CA CYS A 38 4.61 -7.34 5.79
C CYS A 38 6.08 -6.99 6.02
N CYS A 39 6.64 -6.05 5.25
CA CYS A 39 8.02 -5.60 5.38
C CYS A 39 8.17 -4.17 4.86
N ALA A 40 9.01 -3.38 5.53
CA ALA A 40 9.37 -2.03 5.12
C ALA A 40 10.88 -1.83 5.34
N VAL A 41 11.61 -1.59 4.25
CA VAL A 41 13.05 -1.32 4.25
C VAL A 41 13.35 -0.12 3.37
N ARG A 42 14.50 0.51 3.61
CA ARG A 42 14.95 1.69 2.87
C ARG A 42 16.46 1.75 2.85
N THR A 43 16.99 2.50 1.89
CA THR A 43 18.39 2.88 1.87
C THR A 43 18.70 3.97 2.92
N PRO A 44 19.97 4.14 3.32
CA PRO A 44 20.43 5.33 4.02
C PRO A 44 20.11 6.61 3.24
N ILE A 45 19.82 7.69 3.94
CA ILE A 45 19.63 9.00 3.30
C ILE A 45 20.98 9.72 3.32
N THR A 46 21.47 10.11 2.15
CA THR A 46 22.74 10.85 2.02
C THR A 46 22.52 12.17 1.30
N ARG A 47 23.44 13.12 1.48
CA ARG A 47 23.36 14.43 0.82
C ARG A 47 23.56 14.26 -0.69
N GLY A 48 22.73 14.91 -1.50
CA GLY A 48 22.96 14.97 -2.95
C GLY A 48 24.32 15.57 -3.29
N PHE A 49 24.95 15.09 -4.37
CA PHE A 49 26.26 15.49 -4.92
C PHE A 49 27.50 15.30 -4.03
N LYS A 50 27.37 15.41 -2.71
CA LYS A 50 28.50 15.36 -1.76
C LYS A 50 28.40 14.23 -0.72
N GLY A 51 27.30 13.48 -0.72
CA GLY A 51 27.06 12.38 0.22
C GLY A 51 27.63 11.05 -0.24
N GLY A 52 27.41 10.02 0.57
CA GLY A 52 27.95 8.68 0.34
C GLY A 52 27.43 7.99 -0.93
N PHE A 53 26.25 8.39 -1.44
CA PHE A 53 25.69 7.86 -2.69
C PHE A 53 25.86 8.80 -3.89
N LYS A 54 26.81 9.74 -3.84
CA LYS A 54 27.01 10.72 -4.93
C LYS A 54 27.39 10.06 -6.28
N ASP A 55 28.10 8.93 -6.22
CA ASP A 55 28.60 8.20 -7.39
C ASP A 55 27.82 6.88 -7.61
N THR A 56 26.76 6.65 -6.82
CA THR A 56 25.93 5.43 -6.90
C THR A 56 24.75 5.69 -7.81
N VAL A 57 24.52 4.79 -8.76
CA VAL A 57 23.38 4.91 -9.67
C VAL A 57 22.07 4.48 -8.98
N PRO A 58 20.91 5.05 -9.34
CA PRO A 58 19.64 4.74 -8.69
C PRO A 58 19.23 3.26 -8.78
N GLU A 59 19.64 2.56 -9.84
CA GLU A 59 19.33 1.15 -10.07
C GLU A 59 19.95 0.26 -8.99
N ASP A 60 21.19 0.56 -8.57
CA ASP A 60 21.86 -0.17 -7.50
C ASP A 60 21.17 0.05 -6.15
N LEU A 61 20.74 1.28 -5.88
CA LEU A 61 20.00 1.62 -4.67
C LEU A 61 18.65 0.89 -4.61
N LEU A 62 17.96 0.77 -5.74
CA LEU A 62 16.69 0.04 -5.84
C LEU A 62 16.89 -1.47 -5.73
N ALA A 63 17.90 -2.02 -6.41
CA ALA A 63 18.22 -3.44 -6.38
C ALA A 63 18.47 -3.91 -4.94
N GLU A 64 19.26 -3.16 -4.17
CA GLU A 64 19.59 -3.51 -2.78
C GLU A 64 18.34 -3.53 -1.88
N VAL A 65 17.40 -2.60 -2.09
CA VAL A 65 16.12 -2.58 -1.37
C VAL A 65 15.30 -3.83 -1.68
N LEU A 66 15.21 -4.23 -2.95
CA LEU A 66 14.45 -5.41 -3.37
C LEU A 66 15.08 -6.71 -2.86
N ILE A 67 16.41 -6.81 -2.89
CA ILE A 67 17.15 -7.93 -2.30
C ILE A 67 16.85 -8.02 -0.80
N ALA A 68 16.97 -6.91 -0.07
CA ALA A 68 16.71 -6.88 1.36
C ALA A 68 15.25 -7.22 1.71
N VAL A 69 14.27 -6.82 0.89
CA VAL A 69 12.86 -7.25 1.06
C VAL A 69 12.78 -8.77 0.92
N LYS A 70 13.33 -9.34 -0.16
CA LYS A 70 13.29 -10.78 -0.42
C LYS A 70 13.93 -11.58 0.70
N GLU A 71 15.09 -11.14 1.20
CA GLU A 71 15.79 -11.82 2.30
C GLU A 71 15.00 -11.80 3.61
N ARG A 72 14.36 -10.68 3.94
CA ARG A 72 13.60 -10.54 5.19
C ARG A 72 12.25 -11.24 5.13
N THR A 73 11.56 -11.19 4.00
CA THR A 73 10.23 -11.81 3.85
C THR A 73 10.31 -13.28 3.49
N LYS A 74 11.42 -13.74 2.88
CA LYS A 74 11.63 -15.11 2.39
C LYS A 74 10.55 -15.57 1.40
N ILE A 75 9.92 -14.62 0.70
CA ILE A 75 8.89 -14.89 -0.31
C ILE A 75 9.56 -15.40 -1.58
N ASP A 76 8.94 -16.37 -2.26
CA ASP A 76 9.37 -16.81 -3.59
C ASP A 76 9.07 -15.70 -4.60
N PRO A 77 10.06 -15.14 -5.31
CA PRO A 77 9.84 -14.10 -6.31
C PRO A 77 9.05 -14.57 -7.54
N SER A 78 8.80 -15.87 -7.69
CA SER A 78 8.08 -16.47 -8.81
C SER A 78 6.58 -16.66 -8.56
N LEU A 79 6.10 -16.31 -7.35
CA LEU A 79 4.68 -16.41 -6.94
C LEU A 79 3.76 -15.47 -7.73
#